data_AF-A0A951T8N1-F1
#
_entry.id   AF-A0A951T8N1-F1
#
_cell.length_a   1.000
_cell.length_b   1.000
_cell.length_c   1.000
_cell.angle_alpha   90.00
_cell.angle_beta   90.00
_cell.angle_gamma   90.00
#
_symmetry.space_group_name_H-M   'P 1'
#
loop_
_entity.id
_entity.type
_entity.pdbx_description
1 polymer ?
#
loop_
_entity_poly.entity_id
_entity_poly.type
_entity_poly.pdbx_seq_one_letter_code
_entity_poly.pdbx_strand_id
1 'polypeptide(L)'
;MPAKVAQQRKTPALCFHKKQGLFYVTLNARRVYLGPDRVAATARYEREIALWVLRGRQPEATMAGDITLMELAAAYITDRRRHYAKTPSNVDRIRYGLKDLLELYPELPVARLHCGHLEQARAAAIARGCTRTAANARMHVIRGMIKWALSRQDDPAGRDILARVWECLKALEPLRQGHTDAPEPEPRRLVAESELVEVTAHMTETAAAALWVLFLTGARPSEVLRLRVGDIDRTTNPWSATLTEHKTRRHGKSRVLFFGPRAQAYLLPRLLKPSDDIIFSPADSAEDMRARRHEARVTPPNQGNGIGTNRAKKPERVPGEAYGHCALNRALARAIVACNLERKANGLPPLESFGLYSLRHSAANMIANAAGIQAAQALLGHASLTTTAAFYLKPNTEAAAEAMLRLG
;
A
#
# COMPACT_ATOMS: atom_id res chain seq x y z
N MET A 1 -42.41 11.58 -59.80
CA MET A 1 -41.70 11.63 -58.49
C MET A 1 -40.24 11.25 -58.76
N PRO A 2 -39.29 12.19 -58.80
CA PRO A 2 -37.90 11.85 -59.13
C PRO A 2 -37.26 11.10 -57.97
N ALA A 3 -36.52 10.03 -58.28
CA ALA A 3 -35.82 9.21 -57.32
C ALA A 3 -34.79 10.05 -56.53
N LYS A 4 -34.84 9.97 -55.20
CA LYS A 4 -33.81 10.54 -54.32
C LYS A 4 -32.47 9.88 -54.65
N VAL A 5 -31.57 10.66 -55.24
CA VAL A 5 -30.16 10.32 -55.43
C VAL A 5 -29.58 9.91 -54.07
N ALA A 6 -29.05 8.69 -53.97
CA ALA A 6 -28.44 8.18 -52.75
C ALA A 6 -27.22 9.06 -52.39
N GLN A 7 -27.31 9.77 -51.26
CA GLN A 7 -26.19 10.54 -50.70
C GLN A 7 -24.97 9.62 -50.54
N GLN A 8 -23.86 9.95 -51.22
CA GLN A 8 -22.57 9.27 -51.02
C GLN A 8 -22.16 9.39 -49.54
N ARG A 9 -22.23 8.28 -48.82
CA ARG A 9 -21.83 8.21 -47.41
C ARG A 9 -20.30 8.35 -47.33
N LYS A 10 -19.81 9.46 -46.74
CA LYS A 10 -18.38 9.75 -46.57
C LYS A 10 -17.66 8.70 -45.72
N THR A 11 -16.40 8.43 -46.06
CA THR A 11 -15.50 7.57 -45.27
C THR A 11 -14.97 8.35 -44.07
N PRO A 12 -15.04 7.81 -42.83
CA PRO A 12 -14.52 8.48 -41.64
C PRO A 12 -13.00 8.66 -41.67
N ALA A 13 -12.49 9.79 -41.18
CA ALA A 13 -11.06 10.13 -41.26
C ALA A 13 -10.20 9.50 -40.14
N LEU A 14 -8.92 9.28 -40.45
CA LEU A 14 -7.88 8.96 -39.47
C LEU A 14 -7.53 10.21 -38.66
N CYS A 15 -7.72 10.14 -37.35
CA CYS A 15 -7.52 11.23 -36.38
C CYS A 15 -6.40 10.90 -35.40
N PHE A 16 -5.83 11.92 -34.74
CA PHE A 16 -4.79 11.75 -33.73
C PHE A 16 -5.23 12.32 -32.37
N HIS A 17 -5.17 11.51 -31.33
CA HIS A 17 -5.59 11.88 -29.97
C HIS A 17 -4.42 12.47 -29.17
N LYS A 18 -4.27 13.80 -29.19
CA LYS A 18 -3.14 14.53 -28.58
C LYS A 18 -2.80 14.12 -27.14
N LYS A 19 -3.79 13.90 -26.27
CA LYS A 19 -3.55 13.52 -24.87
C LYS A 19 -3.11 12.06 -24.65
N GLN A 20 -3.40 11.18 -25.60
CA GLN A 20 -3.12 9.74 -25.47
C GLN A 20 -1.97 9.30 -26.38
N GLY A 21 -1.58 10.12 -27.36
CA GLY A 21 -0.50 9.80 -28.30
C GLY A 21 -0.88 8.70 -29.29
N LEU A 22 -2.17 8.51 -29.58
CA LEU A 22 -2.67 7.41 -30.42
C LEU A 22 -3.48 7.93 -31.62
N PHE A 23 -3.30 7.29 -32.77
CA PHE A 23 -4.17 7.43 -33.92
C PHE A 23 -5.48 6.65 -33.72
N TYR A 24 -6.59 7.16 -34.25
CA TYR A 24 -7.92 6.54 -34.14
C TYR A 24 -8.83 6.90 -35.31
N VAL A 25 -9.88 6.11 -35.53
CA VAL A 25 -10.99 6.43 -36.45
C VAL A 25 -12.32 6.36 -35.70
N THR A 26 -13.32 7.13 -36.10
CA THR A 26 -14.66 7.08 -35.50
C THR A 26 -15.65 6.41 -36.45
N LEU A 27 -16.10 5.20 -36.10
CA LEU A 27 -17.06 4.41 -36.88
C LEU A 27 -18.37 4.35 -36.09
N ASN A 28 -19.46 4.86 -36.67
CA ASN A 28 -20.80 4.86 -36.07
C ASN A 28 -20.80 5.33 -34.59
N ALA A 29 -20.20 6.50 -34.33
CA ALA A 29 -20.02 7.12 -33.00
C ALA A 29 -19.08 6.38 -32.02
N ARG A 30 -18.44 5.27 -32.43
CA ARG A 30 -17.44 4.53 -31.65
C ARG A 30 -16.03 4.86 -32.12
N ARG A 31 -15.10 5.14 -31.19
CA ARG A 31 -13.68 5.34 -31.50
C ARG A 31 -12.93 4.01 -31.50
N VAL A 32 -12.20 3.74 -32.57
CA VAL A 32 -11.30 2.60 -32.72
C VAL A 32 -9.87 3.16 -32.77
N TYR A 33 -9.03 2.83 -31.78
CA TYR A 33 -7.63 3.26 -31.74
C TYR A 33 -6.76 2.31 -32.56
N LEU A 34 -5.82 2.86 -33.32
CA LEU A 34 -5.05 2.14 -34.33
C LEU A 34 -3.56 2.02 -33.97
N GLY A 35 -3.10 2.78 -32.99
CA GLY A 35 -1.73 2.72 -32.44
C GLY A 35 -1.03 4.08 -32.42
N PRO A 36 0.18 4.15 -31.83
CA PRO A 36 0.95 5.39 -31.71
C PRO A 36 1.77 5.74 -32.96
N ASP A 37 2.23 4.73 -33.71
CA ASP A 37 3.00 4.93 -34.94
C ASP A 37 2.06 5.22 -36.13
N ARG A 38 2.37 6.29 -36.87
CA ARG A 38 1.55 6.76 -37.98
C ARG A 38 1.53 5.77 -39.14
N VAL A 39 2.67 5.16 -39.48
CA VAL A 39 2.76 4.26 -40.64
C VAL A 39 1.95 2.98 -40.37
N ALA A 40 2.16 2.35 -39.22
CA ALA A 40 1.36 1.22 -38.79
C ALA A 40 -0.13 1.56 -38.61
N ALA A 41 -0.45 2.74 -38.09
CA ALA A 41 -1.83 3.20 -37.92
C ALA A 41 -2.55 3.44 -39.26
N THR A 42 -1.86 3.94 -40.28
CA THR A 42 -2.42 4.12 -41.63
C THR A 42 -2.78 2.78 -42.27
N ALA A 43 -1.89 1.78 -42.21
CA ALA A 43 -2.18 0.44 -42.73
C ALA A 43 -3.36 -0.22 -41.99
N ARG A 44 -3.47 -0.02 -40.68
CA ARG A 44 -4.60 -0.49 -39.87
C ARG A 44 -5.89 0.26 -40.18
N TYR A 45 -5.81 1.57 -40.41
CA TYR A 45 -6.95 2.39 -40.83
C TYR A 45 -7.55 1.91 -42.16
N GLU A 46 -6.71 1.68 -43.17
CA GLU A 46 -7.17 1.23 -44.50
C GLU A 46 -7.88 -0.13 -44.41
N ARG A 47 -7.30 -1.06 -43.65
CA ARG A 47 -7.91 -2.37 -43.39
C ARG A 47 -9.25 -2.25 -42.66
N GLU A 48 -9.31 -1.44 -41.61
CA GLU A 48 -10.51 -1.26 -40.78
C GLU A 48 -11.65 -0.61 -41.57
N ILE A 49 -11.34 0.38 -42.42
CA ILE A 49 -12.30 1.00 -43.33
C ILE A 49 -12.82 -0.01 -44.36
N ALA A 50 -11.95 -0.82 -44.96
CA ALA A 50 -12.35 -1.85 -45.93
C ALA A 50 -13.32 -2.88 -45.30
N LEU A 51 -12.99 -3.35 -44.09
CA LEU A 51 -13.84 -4.28 -43.34
C LEU A 51 -15.18 -3.64 -42.93
N TRP A 52 -15.16 -2.38 -42.45
CA TRP A 52 -16.38 -1.64 -42.12
C TRP A 52 -17.30 -1.47 -43.34
N VAL A 53 -16.74 -1.19 -44.52
CA VAL A 53 -17.52 -1.10 -45.77
C VAL A 53 -18.14 -2.44 -46.15
N LEU A 54 -17.37 -3.54 -46.07
CA LEU A 54 -17.86 -4.91 -46.33
C LEU A 54 -19.00 -5.31 -45.38
N ARG A 55 -18.97 -4.85 -44.13
CA ARG A 55 -20.01 -5.10 -43.10
C ARG A 55 -21.25 -4.22 -43.24
N GLY A 56 -21.47 -3.62 -44.42
CA GLY A 56 -22.59 -2.70 -44.63
C GLY A 56 -22.49 -1.42 -43.79
N ARG A 57 -21.26 -0.97 -43.50
CA ARG A 57 -20.96 0.21 -42.67
C ARG A 57 -21.46 0.09 -41.23
N GLN A 58 -21.43 -1.13 -40.70
CA GLN A 58 -21.60 -1.40 -39.28
C GLN A 58 -20.24 -1.65 -38.63
N PRO A 59 -19.99 -1.12 -37.41
CA PRO A 59 -18.78 -1.45 -36.67
C PRO A 59 -18.77 -2.95 -36.37
N GLU A 60 -17.58 -3.53 -36.19
CA GLU A 60 -17.48 -4.88 -35.66
C GLU A 60 -18.23 -4.95 -34.33
N ALA A 61 -19.15 -5.91 -34.21
CA ALA A 61 -19.51 -6.40 -32.90
C ALA A 61 -18.23 -7.00 -32.35
N THR A 62 -17.48 -6.24 -31.54
CA THR A 62 -16.37 -6.80 -30.77
C THR A 62 -16.97 -7.92 -29.95
N MET A 63 -16.79 -9.16 -30.39
CA MET A 63 -16.99 -10.31 -29.54
C MET A 63 -16.10 -10.08 -28.32
N ALA A 64 -16.57 -10.41 -27.12
CA ALA A 64 -15.77 -10.16 -25.92
C ALA A 64 -14.42 -10.91 -25.87
N GLY A 65 -14.12 -11.72 -26.91
CA GLY A 65 -12.84 -12.37 -27.12
C GLY A 65 -11.74 -11.52 -27.74
N ASP A 66 -12.06 -10.41 -28.42
CA ASP A 66 -11.09 -9.60 -29.16
C ASP A 66 -10.53 -8.42 -28.36
N ILE A 67 -11.11 -8.10 -27.19
CA ILE A 67 -10.54 -7.10 -26.30
C ILE A 67 -9.16 -7.58 -25.82
N THR A 68 -8.18 -6.70 -25.91
CA THR A 68 -6.83 -7.00 -25.44
C THR A 68 -6.74 -6.96 -23.91
N LEU A 69 -5.71 -7.61 -23.35
CA LEU A 69 -5.45 -7.52 -21.91
C LEU A 69 -5.25 -6.08 -21.44
N MET A 70 -4.57 -5.24 -22.24
CA MET A 70 -4.33 -3.84 -21.90
C MET A 70 -5.64 -3.05 -21.80
N GLU A 71 -6.54 -3.20 -22.78
CA GLU A 71 -7.84 -2.54 -22.78
C GLU A 71 -8.71 -3.01 -21.60
N LEU A 72 -8.75 -4.32 -21.33
CA LEU A 72 -9.50 -4.86 -20.20
C LEU A 72 -8.95 -4.34 -18.86
N ALA A 73 -7.62 -4.28 -18.72
CA ALA A 73 -6.98 -3.77 -17.52
C ALA A 73 -7.26 -2.28 -17.31
N ALA A 74 -7.24 -1.46 -18.37
CA ALA A 74 -7.57 -0.05 -18.29
C ALA A 74 -9.03 0.17 -17.81
N ALA A 75 -9.97 -0.62 -18.33
CA ALA A 75 -11.36 -0.60 -17.89
C ALA A 75 -11.50 -1.03 -16.42
N TYR A 76 -10.83 -2.12 -16.03
CA TYR A 76 -10.82 -2.63 -14.65
C TYR A 76 -10.25 -1.61 -13.67
N ILE A 77 -9.10 -1.00 -13.97
CA ILE A 77 -8.47 0.01 -13.12
C ILE A 77 -9.38 1.24 -12.98
N THR A 78 -10.09 1.63 -14.03
CA THR A 78 -11.04 2.76 -14.01
C THR A 78 -12.22 2.48 -13.08
N ASP A 79 -12.83 1.30 -13.16
CA ASP A 79 -13.88 0.88 -12.23
C ASP A 79 -13.37 0.83 -10.78
N ARG A 80 -12.18 0.25 -10.57
CA ARG A 80 -11.58 0.11 -9.23
C ARG A 80 -11.19 1.45 -8.62
N ARG A 81 -10.82 2.45 -9.42
CA ARG A 81 -10.64 3.84 -8.94
C ARG A 81 -11.92 4.40 -8.34
N ARG A 82 -13.08 4.17 -8.97
CA ARG A 82 -14.38 4.60 -8.44
C ARG A 82 -14.73 3.84 -7.17
N HIS A 83 -14.60 2.52 -7.19
CA HIS A 83 -14.92 1.66 -6.04
C HIS A 83 -14.01 1.95 -4.81
N TYR A 84 -12.72 2.20 -5.03
CA TYR A 84 -11.75 2.52 -4.00
C TYR A 84 -11.44 4.01 -3.90
N ALA A 85 -12.38 4.90 -4.20
CA ALA A 85 -12.18 6.35 -4.15
C ALA A 85 -11.64 6.82 -2.79
N LYS A 86 -12.10 6.22 -1.69
CA LYS A 86 -11.64 6.51 -0.31
C LYS A 86 -10.34 5.80 0.08
N THR A 87 -9.82 4.88 -0.74
CA THR A 87 -8.62 4.07 -0.46
C THR A 87 -7.76 3.88 -1.72
N PRO A 88 -7.14 4.94 -2.25
CA PRO A 88 -6.45 4.91 -3.55
C PRO A 88 -5.30 3.90 -3.60
N SER A 89 -4.65 3.61 -2.46
CA SER A 89 -3.58 2.60 -2.37
C SER A 89 -3.99 1.19 -2.81
N ASN A 90 -5.29 0.85 -2.77
CA ASN A 90 -5.77 -0.43 -3.30
C ASN A 90 -5.70 -0.47 -4.83
N VAL A 91 -5.87 0.67 -5.49
CA VAL A 91 -5.71 0.76 -6.94
C VAL A 91 -4.24 0.60 -7.33
N ASP A 92 -3.31 1.16 -6.55
CA ASP A 92 -1.89 0.97 -6.78
C ASP A 92 -1.50 -0.51 -6.68
N ARG A 93 -2.02 -1.23 -5.67
CA ARG A 93 -1.84 -2.69 -5.57
C ARG A 93 -2.35 -3.44 -6.79
N ILE A 94 -3.50 -3.03 -7.34
CA ILE A 94 -4.04 -3.63 -8.57
C ILE A 94 -3.11 -3.37 -9.75
N ARG A 95 -2.65 -2.13 -9.94
CA ARG A 95 -1.69 -1.81 -11.01
C ARG A 95 -0.42 -2.64 -10.90
N TYR A 96 0.16 -2.71 -9.70
CA TYR A 96 1.34 -3.53 -9.45
C TYR A 96 1.08 -5.03 -9.64
N GLY A 97 -0.13 -5.50 -9.35
CA GLY A 97 -0.52 -6.90 -9.54
C GLY A 97 -0.69 -7.30 -11.00
N LEU A 98 -1.10 -6.37 -11.87
CA LEU A 98 -1.27 -6.60 -13.30
C LEU A 98 0.01 -6.39 -14.11
N LYS A 99 1.03 -5.76 -13.50
CA LYS A 99 2.25 -5.31 -14.18
C LYS A 99 2.91 -6.39 -15.05
N ASP A 100 3.25 -7.54 -14.48
CA ASP A 100 4.01 -8.58 -15.20
C ASP A 100 3.24 -9.13 -16.40
N LEU A 101 1.93 -9.30 -16.26
CA LEU A 101 1.09 -9.81 -17.35
C LEU A 101 1.01 -8.81 -18.49
N LEU A 102 0.85 -7.53 -18.17
CA LEU A 102 0.71 -6.45 -19.18
C LEU A 102 2.03 -6.07 -19.84
N GLU A 103 3.17 -6.26 -19.17
CA GLU A 103 4.49 -6.07 -19.79
C GLU A 103 4.80 -7.18 -20.81
N LEU A 104 4.40 -8.43 -20.52
CA LEU A 104 4.62 -9.55 -21.43
C LEU A 104 3.58 -9.64 -22.56
N TYR A 105 2.31 -9.34 -22.26
CA TYR A 105 1.18 -9.65 -23.13
C TYR A 105 0.17 -8.49 -23.29
N PRO A 106 0.60 -7.25 -23.62
CA PRO A 106 -0.31 -6.11 -23.66
C PRO A 106 -1.44 -6.28 -24.69
N GLU A 107 -1.10 -6.77 -25.88
CA GLU A 107 -2.00 -6.92 -27.03
C GLU A 107 -2.66 -8.30 -27.11
N LEU A 108 -2.45 -9.18 -26.11
CA LEU A 108 -3.03 -10.52 -26.15
C LEU A 108 -4.56 -10.43 -26.04
N PRO A 109 -5.32 -11.01 -26.98
CA PRO A 109 -6.78 -11.08 -26.86
C PRO A 109 -7.18 -11.91 -25.63
N VAL A 110 -8.14 -11.42 -24.85
CA VAL A 110 -8.59 -12.09 -23.61
C VAL A 110 -9.06 -13.51 -23.88
N ALA A 111 -9.66 -13.80 -25.04
CA ALA A 111 -10.08 -15.16 -25.41
C ALA A 111 -8.94 -16.19 -25.47
N ARG A 112 -7.70 -15.73 -25.67
CA ARG A 112 -6.49 -16.57 -25.77
C ARG A 112 -5.72 -16.67 -24.46
N LEU A 113 -6.13 -15.92 -23.43
CA LEU A 113 -5.49 -16.00 -22.11
C LEU A 113 -5.71 -17.39 -21.50
N HIS A 114 -4.64 -17.98 -20.98
CA HIS A 114 -4.63 -19.32 -20.37
C HIS A 114 -3.58 -19.42 -19.26
N CYS A 115 -3.52 -20.55 -18.54
CA CYS A 115 -2.63 -20.79 -17.41
C CYS A 115 -1.15 -20.51 -17.71
N GLY A 116 -0.62 -21.00 -18.85
CA GLY A 116 0.77 -20.74 -19.25
C GLY A 116 1.17 -19.26 -19.31
N HIS A 117 0.24 -18.36 -19.66
CA HIS A 117 0.51 -16.91 -19.61
C HIS A 117 0.65 -16.40 -18.17
N LEU A 118 -0.17 -16.91 -17.24
CA LEU A 118 -0.06 -16.58 -15.81
C LEU A 118 1.20 -17.18 -15.20
N GLU A 119 1.61 -18.38 -15.61
CA GLU A 119 2.87 -19.00 -15.19
C GLU A 119 4.06 -18.15 -15.57
N GLN A 120 4.10 -17.63 -16.80
CA GLN A 120 5.16 -16.72 -17.25
C GLN A 120 5.12 -15.38 -16.53
N ALA A 121 3.93 -14.79 -16.32
CA ALA A 121 3.80 -13.58 -15.52
C ALA A 121 4.26 -13.79 -14.06
N ARG A 122 3.99 -14.98 -13.49
CA ARG A 122 4.46 -15.37 -12.16
C ARG A 122 5.97 -15.57 -12.13
N ALA A 123 6.56 -16.22 -13.13
CA ALA A 123 8.00 -16.37 -13.26
C ALA A 123 8.70 -15.03 -13.40
N ALA A 124 8.17 -14.11 -14.22
CA ALA A 124 8.68 -12.74 -14.35
C ALA A 124 8.60 -11.98 -13.01
N ALA A 125 7.52 -12.15 -12.23
CA ALA A 125 7.43 -11.56 -10.90
C ALA A 125 8.54 -12.07 -9.96
N ILE A 126 8.79 -13.39 -9.95
CA ILE A 126 9.83 -14.02 -9.14
C ILE A 126 11.22 -13.54 -9.56
N ALA A 127 11.51 -13.49 -10.86
CA ALA A 127 12.77 -12.99 -11.39
C ALA A 127 13.07 -11.54 -10.98
N ARG A 128 12.02 -10.72 -10.73
CA ARG A 128 12.13 -9.36 -10.17
C ARG A 128 12.26 -9.32 -8.64
N GLY A 129 12.48 -10.46 -7.99
CA GLY A 129 12.63 -10.57 -6.54
C GLY A 129 11.32 -10.56 -5.75
N CYS A 130 10.18 -10.85 -6.39
CA CYS A 130 8.92 -10.94 -5.64
C CYS A 130 8.87 -12.20 -4.80
N THR A 131 8.56 -12.04 -3.51
CA THR A 131 8.32 -13.18 -2.62
C THR A 131 7.18 -14.07 -3.12
N ARG A 132 7.18 -15.34 -2.70
CA ARG A 132 6.12 -16.31 -3.01
C ARG A 132 4.71 -15.75 -2.75
N THR A 133 4.50 -15.16 -1.58
CA THR A 133 3.20 -14.61 -1.18
C THR A 133 2.79 -13.42 -2.05
N ALA A 134 3.73 -12.55 -2.42
CA ALA A 134 3.49 -11.45 -3.34
C ALA A 134 3.17 -11.94 -4.77
N ALA A 135 3.90 -12.93 -5.27
CA ALA A 135 3.65 -13.54 -6.58
C ALA A 135 2.23 -14.17 -6.64
N ASN A 136 1.85 -14.93 -5.61
CA ASN A 136 0.48 -15.45 -5.49
C ASN A 136 -0.56 -14.33 -5.44
N ALA A 137 -0.31 -13.26 -4.68
CA ALA A 137 -1.21 -12.10 -4.63
C ALA A 137 -1.39 -11.44 -6.00
N ARG A 138 -0.35 -11.37 -6.84
CA ARG A 138 -0.49 -10.88 -8.23
C ARG A 138 -1.40 -11.77 -9.07
N MET A 139 -1.25 -13.09 -8.97
CA MET A 139 -2.13 -14.04 -9.66
C MET A 139 -3.59 -13.86 -9.24
N HIS A 140 -3.85 -13.61 -7.95
CA HIS A 140 -5.19 -13.28 -7.46
C HIS A 140 -5.74 -11.98 -8.03
N VAL A 141 -4.91 -10.96 -8.27
CA VAL A 141 -5.33 -9.70 -8.91
C VAL A 141 -5.73 -9.93 -10.36
N ILE A 142 -4.91 -10.65 -11.13
CA ILE A 142 -5.19 -11.01 -12.54
C ILE A 142 -6.52 -11.77 -12.64
N ARG A 143 -6.68 -12.79 -11.78
CA ARG A 143 -7.93 -13.51 -11.62
C ARG A 143 -9.09 -12.57 -11.31
N GLY A 144 -8.92 -11.67 -10.33
CA GLY A 144 -9.94 -10.69 -9.96
C GLY A 144 -10.39 -9.78 -11.11
N MET A 145 -9.51 -9.47 -12.06
CA MET A 145 -9.85 -8.72 -13.27
C MET A 145 -10.78 -9.53 -14.19
N ILE A 146 -10.48 -10.80 -14.45
CA ILE A 146 -11.33 -11.66 -15.28
C ILE A 146 -12.68 -11.91 -14.62
N LYS A 147 -12.70 -12.20 -13.32
CA LYS A 147 -13.96 -12.36 -12.55
C LYS A 147 -14.84 -11.11 -12.62
N TRP A 148 -14.21 -9.93 -12.55
CA TRP A 148 -14.92 -8.66 -12.68
C TRP A 148 -15.50 -8.45 -14.09
N ALA A 149 -14.74 -8.82 -15.13
CA ALA A 149 -15.19 -8.74 -16.51
C ALA A 149 -16.39 -9.66 -16.73
N LEU A 150 -16.28 -10.91 -16.25
CA LEU A 150 -17.34 -11.92 -16.33
C LEU A 150 -18.64 -11.45 -15.65
N SER A 151 -18.54 -10.75 -14.52
CA SER A 151 -19.72 -10.28 -13.78
C SER A 151 -20.43 -9.08 -14.44
N ARG A 152 -19.91 -8.56 -15.54
CA ARG A 152 -20.40 -7.36 -16.26
C ARG A 152 -20.67 -7.63 -17.73
N GLN A 153 -20.50 -8.88 -18.17
CA GLN A 153 -20.70 -9.25 -19.55
C GLN A 153 -22.13 -9.72 -19.76
N ASP A 154 -22.87 -8.93 -20.52
CA ASP A 154 -24.27 -9.21 -20.85
C ASP A 154 -24.38 -10.04 -22.14
N ASP A 155 -23.39 -9.95 -23.05
CA ASP A 155 -23.34 -10.76 -24.26
C ASP A 155 -23.09 -12.24 -23.93
N PRO A 156 -23.97 -13.19 -24.31
CA PRO A 156 -23.82 -14.60 -23.99
C PRO A 156 -22.51 -15.22 -24.51
N ALA A 157 -22.12 -14.91 -25.75
CA ALA A 157 -20.91 -15.45 -26.35
C ALA A 157 -19.66 -14.94 -25.61
N GLY A 158 -19.62 -13.65 -25.31
CA GLY A 158 -18.57 -13.05 -24.53
C GLY A 158 -18.48 -13.58 -23.09
N ARG A 159 -19.63 -13.84 -22.48
CA ARG A 159 -19.71 -14.41 -21.13
C ARG A 159 -19.16 -15.82 -21.09
N ASP A 160 -19.45 -16.63 -22.09
CA ASP A 160 -18.91 -17.99 -22.22
C ASP A 160 -17.38 -17.98 -22.38
N ILE A 161 -16.85 -17.11 -23.24
CA ILE A 161 -15.40 -16.92 -23.41
C ILE A 161 -14.73 -16.57 -22.06
N LEU A 162 -15.28 -15.59 -21.33
CA LEU A 162 -14.74 -15.17 -20.04
C LEU A 162 -14.87 -16.25 -18.97
N ALA A 163 -15.95 -17.05 -18.99
CA ALA A 163 -16.14 -18.18 -18.10
C ALA A 163 -15.08 -19.26 -18.34
N ARG A 164 -14.84 -19.65 -19.61
CA ARG A 164 -13.78 -20.60 -19.97
C ARG A 164 -12.40 -20.12 -19.53
N VAL A 165 -12.06 -18.85 -19.79
CA VAL A 165 -10.79 -18.26 -19.35
C VAL A 165 -10.71 -18.28 -17.82
N TRP A 166 -11.76 -17.84 -17.12
CA TRP A 166 -11.82 -17.84 -15.66
C TRP A 166 -11.56 -19.23 -15.06
N GLU A 167 -12.24 -20.25 -15.57
CA GLU A 167 -12.04 -21.65 -15.14
C GLU A 167 -10.61 -22.12 -15.40
N CYS A 168 -10.05 -21.84 -16.60
CA CYS A 168 -8.66 -22.15 -16.92
C CYS A 168 -7.66 -21.49 -15.95
N LEU A 169 -7.87 -20.22 -15.60
CA LEU A 169 -6.97 -19.50 -14.69
C LEU A 169 -7.04 -20.01 -13.25
N LYS A 170 -8.17 -20.57 -12.81
CA LYS A 170 -8.31 -21.17 -11.47
C LYS A 170 -7.52 -22.47 -11.34
N ALA A 171 -7.31 -23.20 -12.43
CA ALA A 171 -6.56 -24.45 -12.43
C ALA A 171 -5.07 -24.26 -12.04
N LEU A 172 -4.51 -23.06 -12.23
CA LEU A 172 -3.14 -22.78 -11.83
C LEU A 172 -3.01 -22.81 -10.29
N GLU A 173 -2.28 -23.77 -9.74
CA GLU A 173 -2.07 -23.85 -8.29
C GLU A 173 -1.24 -22.67 -7.77
N PRO A 174 -1.54 -22.15 -6.57
CA PRO A 174 -0.68 -21.17 -5.91
C PRO A 174 0.66 -21.82 -5.55
N LEU A 175 1.72 -21.02 -5.55
CA LEU A 175 3.04 -21.48 -5.10
C LEU A 175 2.99 -21.87 -3.61
N ARG A 176 3.53 -23.05 -3.30
CA ARG A 176 3.63 -23.59 -1.95
C ARG A 176 5.02 -23.38 -1.38
N GLN A 177 5.10 -23.16 -0.08
CA GLN A 177 6.38 -22.99 0.62
C GLN A 177 7.23 -24.25 0.44
N GLY A 178 8.53 -24.08 0.16
CA GLY A 178 9.46 -25.21 -0.05
C GLY A 178 9.33 -25.92 -1.41
N HIS A 179 8.40 -25.49 -2.28
CA HIS A 179 8.18 -26.07 -3.61
C HIS A 179 8.39 -25.05 -4.74
N THR A 180 9.19 -24.02 -4.51
CA THR A 180 9.45 -22.94 -5.48
C THR A 180 10.75 -22.21 -5.14
N ASP A 181 11.40 -21.66 -6.16
CA ASP A 181 12.57 -20.77 -6.01
C ASP A 181 12.20 -19.33 -5.62
N ALA A 182 10.90 -19.03 -5.46
CA ALA A 182 10.47 -17.72 -5.02
C ALA A 182 10.92 -17.43 -3.58
N PRO A 183 11.51 -16.26 -3.28
CA PRO A 183 11.92 -15.91 -1.92
C PRO A 183 10.75 -15.96 -0.93
N GLU A 184 11.01 -16.34 0.31
CA GLU A 184 10.05 -16.14 1.40
C GLU A 184 10.20 -14.73 1.98
N PRO A 185 9.10 -14.09 2.45
CA PRO A 185 9.21 -12.83 3.14
C PRO A 185 9.90 -13.04 4.49
N GLU A 186 10.92 -12.22 4.79
CA GLU A 186 11.55 -12.21 6.11
C GLU A 186 10.53 -11.92 7.21
N PRO A 187 10.47 -12.77 8.26
CA PRO A 187 9.64 -12.51 9.43
C PRO A 187 9.97 -11.15 10.06
N ARG A 188 8.96 -10.50 10.65
CA ARG A 188 9.23 -9.26 11.38
C ARG A 188 10.11 -9.54 12.60
N ARG A 189 11.25 -8.86 12.65
CA ARG A 189 12.15 -8.85 13.80
C ARG A 189 11.46 -8.25 15.03
N LEU A 190 11.78 -8.81 16.20
CA LEU A 190 11.44 -8.21 17.49
C LEU A 190 12.55 -7.21 17.83
N VAL A 191 12.16 -6.04 18.27
CA VAL A 191 13.04 -4.93 18.64
C VAL A 191 13.18 -4.95 20.15
N ALA A 192 14.41 -4.98 20.64
CA ALA A 192 14.66 -4.88 22.07
C ALA A 192 14.43 -3.44 22.56
N GLU A 193 14.06 -3.29 23.83
CA GLU A 193 13.85 -1.96 24.42
C GLU A 193 15.14 -1.11 24.40
N SER A 194 16.30 -1.73 24.64
CA SER A 194 17.61 -1.08 24.56
C SER A 194 17.90 -0.50 23.16
N GLU A 195 17.58 -1.24 22.10
CA GLU A 195 17.73 -0.74 20.73
C GLU A 195 16.83 0.48 20.48
N LEU A 196 15.62 0.49 21.04
CA LEU A 196 14.71 1.61 20.91
C LEU A 196 15.22 2.86 21.66
N VAL A 197 15.82 2.68 22.84
CA VAL A 197 16.49 3.75 23.59
C VAL A 197 17.59 4.38 22.74
N GLU A 198 18.51 3.57 22.20
CA GLU A 198 19.61 4.07 21.36
C GLU A 198 19.09 4.80 20.11
N VAL A 199 18.15 4.20 19.37
CA VAL A 199 17.64 4.79 18.13
C VAL A 199 16.89 6.10 18.39
N THR A 200 16.10 6.17 19.47
CA THR A 200 15.29 7.36 19.76
C THR A 200 16.11 8.57 20.21
N ALA A 201 17.35 8.38 20.68
CA ALA A 201 18.28 9.48 20.98
C ALA A 201 18.66 10.33 19.74
N HIS A 202 18.55 9.73 18.54
CA HIS A 202 18.80 10.40 17.26
C HIS A 202 17.53 10.97 16.61
N MET A 203 16.38 10.92 17.29
CA MET A 203 15.12 11.44 16.80
C MET A 203 14.77 12.78 17.48
N THR A 204 13.76 13.46 16.95
CA THR A 204 13.10 14.54 17.68
C THR A 204 12.28 13.96 18.82
N GLU A 205 12.08 14.74 19.87
CA GLU A 205 11.34 14.29 21.04
C GLU A 205 9.93 13.80 20.67
N THR A 206 9.24 14.54 19.80
CA THR A 206 7.91 14.20 19.29
C THR A 206 7.91 12.89 18.51
N ALA A 207 8.86 12.67 17.61
CA ALA A 207 8.91 11.45 16.83
C ALA A 207 9.32 10.25 17.70
N ALA A 208 10.26 10.44 18.64
CA ALA A 208 10.68 9.44 19.61
C ALA A 208 9.50 8.99 20.49
N ALA A 209 8.74 9.93 21.06
CA ALA A 209 7.57 9.63 21.89
C ALA A 209 6.49 8.84 21.12
N ALA A 210 6.27 9.16 19.84
CA ALA A 210 5.35 8.39 19.00
C ALA A 210 5.81 6.93 18.83
N LEU A 211 7.12 6.69 18.68
CA LEU A 211 7.69 5.34 18.61
C LEU A 211 7.52 4.59 19.94
N TRP A 212 7.80 5.25 21.07
CA TRP A 212 7.61 4.67 22.40
C TRP A 212 6.16 4.27 22.64
N VAL A 213 5.20 5.14 22.31
CA VAL A 213 3.77 4.79 22.42
C VAL A 213 3.41 3.60 21.52
N LEU A 214 3.93 3.54 20.28
CA LEU A 214 3.70 2.38 19.40
C LEU A 214 4.28 1.08 19.97
N PHE A 215 5.48 1.14 20.53
CA PHE A 215 6.17 0.00 21.14
C PHE A 215 5.45 -0.51 22.40
N LEU A 216 4.98 0.41 23.26
CA LEU A 216 4.35 0.07 24.53
C LEU A 216 2.90 -0.40 24.40
N THR A 217 2.19 0.04 23.35
CA THR A 217 0.75 -0.26 23.16
C THR A 217 0.49 -1.32 22.09
N GLY A 218 1.45 -1.54 21.19
CA GLY A 218 1.23 -2.33 19.99
C GLY A 218 0.19 -1.73 19.05
N ALA A 219 -0.16 -0.45 19.17
CA ALA A 219 -1.11 0.21 18.27
C ALA A 219 -0.60 0.25 16.82
N ARG A 220 -1.51 0.43 15.85
CA ARG A 220 -1.10 0.63 14.45
C ARG A 220 -0.60 2.06 14.30
N PRO A 221 0.42 2.32 13.46
CA PRO A 221 0.92 3.68 13.23
C PRO A 221 -0.20 4.67 12.87
N SER A 222 -1.12 4.28 11.99
CA SER A 222 -2.22 5.15 11.57
C SER A 222 -3.21 5.52 12.69
N GLU A 223 -3.24 4.75 13.78
CA GLU A 223 -4.13 5.02 14.91
C GLU A 223 -3.45 6.01 15.85
N VAL A 224 -2.21 5.77 16.25
CA VAL A 224 -1.45 6.66 17.15
C VAL A 224 -1.18 8.02 16.50
N LEU A 225 -0.77 8.03 15.23
CA LEU A 225 -0.39 9.27 14.53
C LEU A 225 -1.57 10.15 14.14
N ARG A 226 -2.81 9.71 14.43
CA ARG A 226 -4.04 10.47 14.21
C ARG A 226 -4.78 10.79 15.51
N LEU A 227 -4.26 10.38 16.66
CA LEU A 227 -4.87 10.72 17.95
C LEU A 227 -4.83 12.22 18.15
N ARG A 228 -5.97 12.78 18.50
CA ARG A 228 -6.14 14.14 19.02
C ARG A 228 -6.08 14.13 20.54
N VAL A 229 -5.79 15.28 21.15
CA VAL A 229 -5.75 15.40 22.62
C VAL A 229 -7.08 14.97 23.25
N GLY A 230 -8.20 15.40 22.67
CA GLY A 230 -9.55 15.08 23.12
C GLY A 230 -9.95 13.60 22.94
N ASP A 231 -9.19 12.81 22.18
CA ASP A 231 -9.45 11.37 22.01
C ASP A 231 -9.01 10.54 23.24
N ILE A 232 -8.17 11.10 24.11
CA ILE A 232 -7.64 10.41 25.29
C ILE A 232 -8.59 10.58 26.46
N ASP A 233 -9.25 9.48 26.85
CA ASP A 233 -9.95 9.38 28.12
C ASP A 233 -8.95 9.13 29.25
N ARG A 234 -8.84 10.13 30.13
CA ARG A 234 -7.98 10.13 31.32
C ARG A 234 -8.75 9.85 32.62
N THR A 235 -10.05 9.59 32.53
CA THR A 235 -10.90 9.26 33.69
C THR A 235 -10.75 7.80 34.14
N THR A 236 -10.20 6.97 33.26
CA THR A 236 -9.94 5.55 33.48
C THR A 236 -8.45 5.28 33.71
N ASN A 237 -8.12 4.20 34.45
CA ASN A 237 -6.76 3.71 34.62
C ASN A 237 -6.67 2.23 34.17
N PRO A 238 -5.89 1.90 33.13
CA PRO A 238 -5.08 2.81 32.30
C PRO A 238 -5.92 3.79 31.47
N TRP A 239 -5.33 4.93 31.09
CA TRP A 239 -5.95 5.85 30.11
C TRP A 239 -6.32 5.09 28.83
N SER A 240 -7.35 5.55 28.12
CA SER A 240 -7.83 4.87 26.91
C SER A 240 -8.18 5.82 25.77
N ALA A 241 -8.27 5.29 24.55
CA ALA A 241 -8.82 6.01 23.40
C ALA A 241 -9.67 5.07 22.55
N THR A 242 -10.93 5.44 22.32
CA THR A 242 -11.85 4.67 21.48
C THR A 242 -11.77 5.12 20.03
N LEU A 243 -11.27 4.24 19.16
CA LEU A 243 -11.07 4.53 17.75
C LEU A 243 -12.39 4.37 16.98
N THR A 244 -13.06 5.49 16.70
CA THR A 244 -14.32 5.52 15.94
C THR A 244 -14.09 5.23 14.43
N GLU A 245 -12.91 5.50 13.88
CA GLU A 245 -12.55 5.24 12.48
C GLU A 245 -11.28 4.40 12.32
N HIS A 246 -11.42 3.09 12.07
CA HIS A 246 -10.25 2.22 11.88
C HIS A 246 -10.46 1.16 10.78
N LYS A 247 -9.36 0.57 10.28
CA LYS A 247 -9.31 -0.30 9.08
C LYS A 247 -10.30 -1.48 9.10
N THR A 248 -10.68 -1.95 10.29
CA THR A 248 -11.64 -3.05 10.49
C THR A 248 -13.07 -2.58 10.77
N ARG A 249 -13.40 -1.28 10.68
CA ARG A 249 -14.76 -0.76 10.86
C ARG A 249 -15.76 -1.34 9.87
N ARG A 250 -15.32 -1.77 8.68
CA ARG A 250 -16.16 -2.54 7.73
C ARG A 250 -16.71 -3.84 8.33
N HIS A 251 -16.14 -4.31 9.45
CA HIS A 251 -16.56 -5.47 10.21
C HIS A 251 -17.24 -5.11 11.55
N GLY A 252 -17.63 -3.85 11.78
CA GLY A 252 -18.50 -3.44 12.89
C GLY A 252 -17.87 -3.42 14.29
N LYS A 253 -16.56 -3.65 14.43
CA LYS A 253 -15.88 -3.68 15.74
C LYS A 253 -15.40 -2.28 16.11
N SER A 254 -15.62 -1.84 17.35
CA SER A 254 -14.89 -0.72 17.96
C SER A 254 -13.52 -1.23 18.44
N ARG A 255 -12.50 -0.37 18.44
CA ARG A 255 -11.18 -0.72 19.00
C ARG A 255 -10.81 0.32 20.06
N VAL A 256 -10.50 -0.14 21.25
CA VAL A 256 -9.97 0.69 22.34
C VAL A 256 -8.46 0.51 22.38
N LEU A 257 -7.72 1.61 22.44
CA LEU A 257 -6.31 1.63 22.80
C LEU A 257 -6.21 1.86 24.30
N PHE A 258 -5.33 1.12 24.97
CA PHE A 258 -5.03 1.33 26.39
C PHE A 258 -3.58 1.82 26.52
N PHE A 259 -3.38 2.82 27.38
CA PHE A 259 -2.09 3.45 27.62
C PHE A 259 -1.70 3.24 29.08
N GLY A 260 -0.83 2.26 29.33
CA GLY A 260 -0.26 2.04 30.66
C GLY A 260 0.66 3.19 31.12
N PRO A 261 1.08 3.22 32.39
CA PRO A 261 1.81 4.35 32.97
C PRO A 261 3.04 4.80 32.17
N ARG A 262 3.81 3.85 31.60
CA ARG A 262 4.95 4.16 30.73
C ARG A 262 4.54 4.90 29.46
N ALA A 263 3.45 4.50 28.81
CA ALA A 263 2.95 5.17 27.62
C ALA A 263 2.37 6.55 27.96
N GLN A 264 1.72 6.68 29.13
CA GLN A 264 1.22 7.97 29.63
C GLN A 264 2.35 8.98 29.83
N ALA A 265 3.52 8.56 30.30
CA ALA A 265 4.68 9.44 30.45
C ALA A 265 5.13 10.09 29.13
N TYR A 266 5.02 9.38 28.00
CA TYR A 266 5.34 9.94 26.67
C TYR A 266 4.21 10.79 26.08
N LEU A 267 2.96 10.52 26.48
CA LEU A 267 1.79 11.29 26.07
C LEU A 267 1.68 12.61 26.83
N LEU A 268 1.86 12.59 28.15
CA LEU A 268 1.53 13.68 29.06
C LEU A 268 2.13 15.04 28.65
N PRO A 269 3.43 15.16 28.28
CA PRO A 269 4.01 16.44 27.85
C PRO A 269 3.34 17.02 26.59
N ARG A 270 2.68 16.17 25.79
CA ARG A 270 2.10 16.51 24.49
C ARG A 270 0.60 16.78 24.54
N LEU A 271 -0.02 16.61 25.71
CA LEU A 271 -1.44 16.90 25.92
C LEU A 271 -1.70 18.37 26.28
N LEU A 272 -0.65 19.18 26.43
CA LEU A 272 -0.75 20.63 26.66
C LEU A 272 -1.04 21.38 25.35
N LYS A 273 -2.14 21.01 24.69
CA LYS A 273 -2.62 21.57 23.42
C LYS A 273 -4.16 21.59 23.41
N PRO A 274 -4.79 22.38 22.52
CA PRO A 274 -6.23 22.29 22.27
C PRO A 274 -6.71 20.85 22.03
N SER A 275 -7.96 20.55 22.40
CA SER A 275 -8.54 19.20 22.31
C SER A 275 -8.51 18.62 20.90
N ASP A 276 -8.67 19.47 19.89
CA ASP A 276 -8.75 19.06 18.50
C ASP A 276 -7.37 18.84 17.86
N ASP A 277 -6.28 19.21 18.54
CA ASP A 277 -4.94 19.13 17.99
C ASP A 277 -4.39 17.70 18.04
N ILE A 278 -3.61 17.36 17.01
CA ILE A 278 -2.92 16.06 16.90
C ILE A 278 -1.80 15.99 17.95
N ILE A 279 -1.77 14.90 18.73
CA ILE A 279 -0.81 14.71 19.81
C ILE A 279 0.64 14.73 19.30
N PHE A 280 0.90 14.01 18.20
CA PHE A 280 2.21 13.90 17.55
C PHE A 280 2.18 14.60 16.20
N SER A 281 2.39 15.91 16.15
CA SER A 281 2.37 16.64 14.88
C SER A 281 3.78 16.77 14.25
N PRO A 282 3.89 16.80 12.92
CA PRO A 282 5.13 17.20 12.24
C PRO A 282 5.59 18.62 12.58
N ALA A 283 4.67 19.50 12.99
CA ALA A 283 4.99 20.87 13.40
C ALA A 283 5.78 20.89 14.70
N ASP A 284 5.34 20.15 15.73
CA ASP A 284 6.07 20.03 17.00
C ASP A 284 7.48 19.47 16.77
N SER A 285 7.60 18.45 15.93
CA SER A 285 8.91 17.88 15.59
C SER A 285 9.82 18.87 14.85
N ALA A 286 9.26 19.75 14.03
CA ALA A 286 10.04 20.83 13.43
C ALA A 286 10.49 21.86 14.47
N GLU A 287 9.71 22.08 15.53
CA GLU A 287 10.07 22.90 16.69
C GLU A 287 11.15 22.23 17.54
N ASP A 288 11.02 20.93 17.86
CA ASP A 288 12.03 20.12 18.54
C ASP A 288 13.38 20.21 17.82
N MET A 289 13.39 20.07 16.49
CA MET A 289 14.62 20.20 15.69
C MET A 289 15.23 21.60 15.80
N ARG A 290 14.40 22.65 15.85
CA ARG A 290 14.89 24.03 15.98
C ARG A 290 15.46 24.28 17.37
N ALA A 291 14.78 23.81 18.41
CA ALA A 291 15.24 23.88 19.79
C ALA A 291 16.59 23.15 19.95
N ARG A 292 16.69 21.89 19.48
CA ARG A 292 17.94 21.11 19.52
C ARG A 292 19.09 21.79 18.76
N ARG A 293 18.83 22.36 17.58
CA ARG A 293 19.85 23.12 16.83
C ARG A 293 20.26 24.42 17.52
N HIS A 294 19.32 25.05 18.21
CA HIS A 294 19.57 26.25 18.98
C HIS A 294 20.42 25.95 20.22
N GLU A 295 20.14 24.86 20.94
CA GLU A 295 20.95 24.39 22.06
C GLU A 295 22.35 23.95 21.61
N ALA A 296 22.47 23.27 20.48
CA ALA A 296 23.75 22.86 19.90
C ALA A 296 24.50 24.01 19.18
N ARG A 297 23.96 25.24 19.22
CA ARG A 297 24.55 26.39 18.54
C ARG A 297 25.86 26.79 19.24
N VAL A 298 26.96 26.72 18.51
CA VAL A 298 28.29 27.18 18.97
C VAL A 298 28.45 28.70 18.86
N THR A 299 27.81 29.32 17.85
CA THR A 299 27.90 30.76 17.64
C THR A 299 27.18 31.52 18.77
N PRO A 300 27.82 32.48 19.45
CA PRO A 300 27.18 33.27 20.49
C PRO A 300 25.88 33.96 20.04
N PRO A 301 24.91 34.24 20.95
CA PRO A 301 23.65 34.88 20.61
C PRO A 301 23.78 36.27 19.99
N ASN A 302 24.85 37.01 20.32
CA ASN A 302 25.15 38.34 19.79
C ASN A 302 25.88 38.34 18.44
N GLN A 303 26.19 37.17 17.87
CA GLN A 303 26.95 37.03 16.63
C GLN A 303 26.13 36.33 15.53
N GLY A 304 26.18 36.83 14.30
CA GLY A 304 25.47 36.27 13.15
C GLY A 304 23.94 36.44 13.20
N ASN A 305 23.21 35.56 12.50
CA ASN A 305 21.74 35.62 12.46
C ASN A 305 21.14 35.37 13.85
N GLY A 306 20.31 36.30 14.32
CA GLY A 306 19.56 36.17 15.57
C GLY A 306 18.61 34.98 15.56
N ILE A 307 18.22 34.54 16.76
CA ILE A 307 17.35 33.37 16.95
C ILE A 307 16.03 33.58 16.18
N GLY A 308 15.72 32.65 15.27
CA GLY A 308 14.49 32.70 14.48
C GLY A 308 14.47 33.72 13.34
N THR A 309 15.56 34.45 13.07
CA THR A 309 15.61 35.48 12.01
C THR A 309 15.87 34.89 10.62
N ASN A 310 16.69 33.84 10.51
CA ASN A 310 16.97 33.17 9.25
C ASN A 310 15.83 32.20 8.85
N ARG A 311 14.67 32.76 8.53
CA ARG A 311 13.46 32.03 8.14
C ARG A 311 12.96 32.52 6.79
N ALA A 312 12.75 31.58 5.87
CA ALA A 312 12.05 31.89 4.63
C ALA A 312 10.58 32.26 4.94
N LYS A 313 10.12 33.42 4.47
CA LYS A 313 8.71 33.85 4.63
C LYS A 313 7.71 32.87 4.01
N LYS A 314 8.11 32.19 2.92
CA LYS A 314 7.31 31.17 2.23
C LYS A 314 8.18 29.93 1.99
N PRO A 315 8.28 29.01 2.96
CA PRO A 315 9.08 27.81 2.79
C PRO A 315 8.45 26.88 1.74
N GLU A 316 9.27 26.25 0.91
CA GLU A 316 8.83 25.28 -0.09
C GLU A 316 8.19 24.04 0.54
N ARG A 317 8.60 23.70 1.78
CA ARG A 317 8.08 22.56 2.54
C ARG A 317 7.51 23.04 3.88
N VAL A 318 6.22 22.85 4.05
CA VAL A 318 5.52 23.07 5.32
C VAL A 318 5.24 21.74 6.00
N PRO A 319 5.33 21.65 7.34
CA PRO A 319 4.84 20.50 8.08
C PRO A 319 3.35 20.26 7.77
N GLY A 320 2.97 19.00 7.56
CA GLY A 320 1.55 18.64 7.46
C GLY A 320 0.89 18.57 8.85
N GLU A 321 -0.44 18.50 8.87
CA GLU A 321 -1.25 18.41 10.11
C GLU A 321 -0.88 17.18 10.96
N ALA A 322 -0.70 16.01 10.33
CA ALA A 322 -0.38 14.75 11.00
C ALA A 322 0.73 13.99 10.28
N TYR A 323 1.44 13.13 11.02
CA TYR A 323 2.41 12.23 10.41
C TYR A 323 1.74 11.18 9.52
N GLY A 324 2.23 11.08 8.29
CA GLY A 324 2.09 9.85 7.53
C GLY A 324 3.03 8.76 8.07
N HIS A 325 2.59 7.51 8.11
CA HIS A 325 3.45 6.38 8.52
C HIS A 325 4.75 6.30 7.70
N CYS A 326 4.73 6.68 6.41
CA CYS A 326 5.94 6.78 5.58
C CYS A 326 6.89 7.88 6.05
N ALA A 327 6.38 9.01 6.54
CA ALA A 327 7.21 10.08 7.07
C ALA A 327 7.92 9.65 8.36
N LEU A 328 7.19 9.01 9.27
CA LEU A 328 7.77 8.49 10.50
C LEU A 328 8.74 7.32 10.26
N ASN A 329 8.44 6.39 9.35
CA ASN A 329 9.39 5.35 8.94
C ASN A 329 10.69 5.93 8.35
N ARG A 330 10.61 7.02 7.58
CA ARG A 330 11.82 7.70 7.07
C ARG A 330 12.62 8.35 8.20
N ALA A 331 11.96 8.93 9.20
CA ALA A 331 12.61 9.47 10.38
C ALA A 331 13.33 8.36 11.17
N LEU A 332 12.64 7.24 11.40
CA LEU A 332 13.21 6.03 12.02
C LEU A 332 14.43 5.51 11.23
N ALA A 333 14.31 5.35 9.91
CA ALA A 333 15.42 4.87 9.09
C ALA A 333 16.66 5.79 9.18
N ARG A 334 16.46 7.12 9.18
CA ARG A 334 17.56 8.08 9.36
C ARG A 334 18.17 8.00 10.76
N ALA A 335 17.35 7.79 11.79
CA ALA A 335 17.81 7.64 13.16
C ALA A 335 18.64 6.36 13.33
N ILE A 336 18.23 5.24 12.74
CA ILE A 336 19.02 4.00 12.72
C ILE A 336 20.38 4.22 12.04
N VAL A 337 20.40 4.93 10.90
CA VAL A 337 21.67 5.27 10.23
C VAL A 337 22.56 6.12 11.13
N ALA A 338 22.02 7.16 11.78
CA ALA A 338 22.78 8.02 12.70
C ALA A 338 23.30 7.23 13.92
N CYS A 339 22.47 6.37 14.50
CA CYS A 339 22.84 5.47 15.60
C CYS A 339 23.99 4.54 15.18
N ASN A 340 23.91 3.95 13.99
CA ASN A 340 24.97 3.07 13.48
C ASN A 340 26.29 3.80 13.20
N LEU A 341 26.24 5.10 12.86
CA LEU A 341 27.45 5.92 12.76
C LEU A 341 28.11 6.12 14.14
N GLU A 342 27.32 6.42 15.17
CA GLU A 342 27.83 6.53 16.55
C GLU A 342 28.35 5.20 17.08
N ARG A 343 27.61 4.11 16.89
CA ARG A 343 28.03 2.76 17.26
C ARG A 343 29.35 2.38 16.61
N LYS A 344 29.52 2.67 15.32
CA LYS A 344 30.78 2.46 14.59
C LYS A 344 31.93 3.26 15.22
N ALA A 345 31.69 4.52 15.58
CA ALA A 345 32.71 5.35 16.24
C ALA A 345 33.13 4.77 17.61
N ASN A 346 32.21 4.09 18.29
CA ASN A 346 32.43 3.42 19.57
C ASN A 346 32.86 1.95 19.46
N GLY A 347 33.17 1.45 18.25
CA GLY A 347 33.60 0.05 18.04
C GLY A 347 32.49 -1.00 18.25
N LEU A 348 31.22 -0.60 18.23
CA LEU A 348 30.06 -1.48 18.41
C LEU A 348 29.51 -1.96 17.04
N PRO A 349 28.94 -3.18 16.97
CA PRO A 349 28.33 -3.69 15.74
C PRO A 349 27.08 -2.87 15.37
N PRO A 350 26.74 -2.70 14.09
CA PRO A 350 25.56 -1.95 13.68
C PRO A 350 24.27 -2.64 14.10
N LEU A 351 23.26 -1.85 14.47
CA LEU A 351 21.89 -2.31 14.63
C LEU A 351 21.29 -2.66 13.27
N GLU A 352 20.54 -3.76 13.24
CA GLU A 352 19.77 -4.16 12.08
C GLU A 352 18.57 -3.22 11.87
N SER A 353 18.28 -2.89 10.61
CA SER A 353 17.17 -2.00 10.27
C SER A 353 15.81 -2.62 10.61
N PHE A 354 14.90 -1.82 11.16
CA PHE A 354 13.52 -2.22 11.41
C PHE A 354 12.52 -1.10 11.06
N GLY A 355 11.24 -1.46 10.91
CA GLY A 355 10.16 -0.53 10.61
C GLY A 355 9.13 -0.45 11.74
N LEU A 356 8.18 0.48 11.63
CA LEU A 356 7.17 0.70 12.68
C LEU A 356 6.34 -0.54 13.04
N TYR A 357 6.11 -1.46 12.08
CA TYR A 357 5.39 -2.69 12.39
C TYR A 357 6.21 -3.66 13.24
N SER A 358 7.54 -3.62 13.22
CA SER A 358 8.38 -4.42 14.12
C SER A 358 8.12 -4.07 15.59
N LEU A 359 7.84 -2.79 15.89
CA LEU A 359 7.44 -2.34 17.25
C LEU A 359 6.16 -3.03 17.71
N ARG A 360 5.17 -3.14 16.82
CA ARG A 360 3.91 -3.82 17.11
C ARG A 360 4.07 -5.33 17.34
N HIS A 361 5.00 -5.99 16.63
CA HIS A 361 5.32 -7.39 16.91
C HIS A 361 6.01 -7.56 18.26
N SER A 362 6.92 -6.64 18.60
CA SER A 362 7.60 -6.61 19.90
C SER A 362 6.59 -6.45 21.03
N ALA A 363 5.67 -5.48 20.91
CA ALA A 363 4.56 -5.29 21.84
C ALA A 363 3.70 -6.55 22.01
N ALA A 364 3.33 -7.20 20.90
CA ALA A 364 2.52 -8.42 20.94
C ALA A 364 3.19 -9.54 21.74
N ASN A 365 4.51 -9.71 21.59
CA ASN A 365 5.27 -10.73 22.33
C ASN A 365 5.40 -10.35 23.81
N MET A 366 5.71 -9.09 24.13
CA MET A 366 5.77 -8.61 25.52
C MET A 366 4.44 -8.83 26.25
N ILE A 367 3.32 -8.46 25.61
CA ILE A 367 1.98 -8.63 26.17
C ILE A 367 1.62 -10.11 26.30
N ALA A 368 1.91 -10.92 25.28
CA ALA A 368 1.61 -12.35 25.33
C ALA A 368 2.40 -13.07 26.43
N ASN A 369 3.67 -12.70 26.63
CA ASN A 369 4.50 -13.24 27.71
C ASN A 369 3.99 -12.81 29.09
N ALA A 370 3.50 -11.58 29.24
CA ALA A 370 3.06 -11.06 30.53
C ALA A 370 1.62 -11.47 30.91
N ALA A 371 0.72 -11.59 29.94
CA ALA A 371 -0.72 -11.70 30.19
C ALA A 371 -1.44 -12.71 29.27
N GLY A 372 -0.69 -13.50 28.50
CA GLY A 372 -1.23 -14.52 27.61
C GLY A 372 -1.69 -14.01 26.24
N ILE A 373 -1.90 -14.95 25.32
CA ILE A 373 -2.22 -14.66 23.91
C ILE A 373 -3.57 -13.96 23.74
N GLN A 374 -4.55 -14.22 24.61
CA GLN A 374 -5.86 -13.57 24.56
C GLN A 374 -5.75 -12.07 24.83
N ALA A 375 -4.94 -11.67 25.82
CA ALA A 375 -4.68 -10.26 26.11
C ALA A 375 -3.99 -9.58 24.91
N ALA A 376 -2.99 -10.23 24.31
CA ALA A 376 -2.33 -9.73 23.11
C ALA A 376 -3.33 -9.59 21.93
N GLN A 377 -4.18 -10.59 21.69
CA GLN A 377 -5.17 -10.56 20.61
C GLN A 377 -6.19 -9.43 20.79
N ALA A 378 -6.69 -9.22 22.02
CA ALA A 378 -7.60 -8.14 22.36
C ALA A 378 -6.95 -6.76 22.14
N LEU A 379 -5.76 -6.53 22.69
CA LEU A 379 -5.02 -5.26 22.57
C LEU A 379 -4.65 -4.94 21.11
N LEU A 380 -4.25 -5.94 20.34
CA LEU A 380 -3.96 -5.77 18.92
C LEU A 380 -5.24 -5.63 18.07
N GLY A 381 -6.41 -5.99 18.59
CA GLY A 381 -7.67 -5.95 17.86
C GLY A 381 -7.67 -6.91 16.66
N HIS A 382 -7.12 -8.12 16.84
CA HIS A 382 -7.18 -9.17 15.82
C HIS A 382 -8.49 -9.95 15.94
N ALA A 383 -9.12 -10.27 14.81
CA ALA A 383 -10.39 -11.00 14.83
C ALA A 383 -10.24 -12.50 15.17
N SER A 384 -9.04 -13.06 15.00
CA SER A 384 -8.74 -14.47 15.25
C SER A 384 -7.45 -14.58 16.05
N LEU A 385 -7.42 -15.52 17.01
CA LEU A 385 -6.22 -15.90 17.76
C LEU A 385 -5.13 -16.44 16.83
N THR A 386 -5.50 -17.17 15.78
CA THR A 386 -4.55 -17.71 14.78
C THR A 386 -3.75 -16.60 14.13
N THR A 387 -4.36 -15.44 13.87
CA THR A 387 -3.63 -14.29 13.31
C THR A 387 -2.57 -13.77 14.26
N THR A 388 -2.86 -13.72 15.57
CA THR A 388 -1.87 -13.32 16.58
C THR A 388 -0.78 -14.37 16.70
N ALA A 389 -1.14 -15.64 16.86
CA ALA A 389 -0.19 -16.74 17.03
C ALA A 389 0.76 -16.88 15.83
N ALA A 390 0.22 -16.98 14.62
CA ALA A 390 1.00 -17.34 13.44
C ALA A 390 1.85 -16.19 12.87
N PHE A 391 1.40 -14.94 13.01
CA PHE A 391 2.07 -13.81 12.36
C PHE A 391 2.81 -12.90 13.33
N TYR A 392 2.43 -12.84 14.61
CA TYR A 392 3.00 -11.86 15.55
C TYR A 392 3.94 -12.49 16.58
N LEU A 393 3.57 -13.65 17.12
CA LEU A 393 4.32 -14.27 18.20
C LEU A 393 5.49 -15.09 17.68
N LYS A 394 6.61 -15.04 18.42
CA LYS A 394 7.75 -15.93 18.24
C LYS A 394 7.76 -16.98 19.36
N PRO A 395 8.28 -18.19 19.11
CA PRO A 395 8.50 -19.17 20.18
C PRO A 395 9.34 -18.57 21.31
N ASN A 396 8.89 -18.72 22.55
CA ASN A 396 9.62 -18.29 23.73
C ASN A 396 10.31 -19.50 24.36
N THR A 397 11.55 -19.76 23.93
CA THR A 397 12.35 -20.89 24.39
C THR A 397 12.73 -20.78 25.86
N GLU A 398 12.91 -19.57 26.38
CA GLU A 398 13.21 -19.34 27.81
C GLU A 398 12.02 -19.73 28.68
N ALA A 399 10.80 -19.29 28.32
CA ALA A 399 9.59 -19.71 29.03
C ALA A 399 9.35 -21.23 28.92
N ALA A 400 9.68 -21.85 27.79
CA ALA A 400 9.60 -23.31 27.63
C ALA A 400 10.61 -24.03 28.56
N ALA A 401 11.83 -23.52 28.67
CA ALA A 401 12.84 -24.07 29.58
C ALA A 401 12.42 -23.90 31.04
N GLU A 402 11.94 -22.72 31.43
CA GLU A 402 11.41 -22.47 32.79
C GLU A 402 10.22 -23.38 33.11
N ALA A 403 9.30 -23.58 32.16
CA ALA A 403 8.19 -24.50 32.33
C ALA A 403 8.67 -25.95 32.57
N MET A 404 9.67 -26.41 31.82
CA MET A 404 10.27 -27.74 32.05
C MET A 404 10.95 -27.84 33.42
N LEU A 405 11.63 -26.79 33.88
CA LEU A 405 12.26 -26.74 35.21
C LEU A 405 11.24 -26.74 36.36
N ARG A 406 10.04 -26.21 36.16
CA ARG A 406 8.96 -26.24 37.17
C ARG A 406 8.21 -27.57 37.22
N LEU A 407 8.31 -28.38 36.16
CA LEU A 407 7.62 -29.66 36.04
C LEU A 407 8.48 -30.87 36.45
N GLY A 408 9.80 -30.69 36.52
CA GLY A 408 10.74 -31.62 37.16
C GLY A 408 11.08 -31.19 38.57
#